data_AF-A0A517SH22-F1
#
_entry.id   AF-A0A517SH22-F1
#
_cell.length_a   1.000
_cell.length_b   1.000
_cell.length_c   1.000
_cell.angle_alpha   90.00
_cell.angle_beta   90.00
_cell.angle_gamma   90.00
#
_symmetry.space_group_name_H-M   'P 1'
#
loop_
_entity.id
_entity.type
_entity.pdbx_description
1 polymer ?
#
loop_
_entity_poly.entity_id
_entity_poly.type
_entity_poly.pdbx_seq_one_letter_code
_entity_poly.pdbx_strand_id
1 'polypeptide(L)'
;MKRPVRRSSHSQACNLSPACIRLEDRQLLSGNVVVAFDGTNLVITGDSSANQVQVFYDGADVIVRGLEDTKINGGNADFVAAAATNTLPGDVLVNLQKGNDLFYVSDGVVVTGDVRVQPGAGHDKTVITDATVGGDIVIGMPFDIADDPGNDSVAVDNTTATSVIVATGAGHDVVFMTSVAASEDVIVLMGAGNDALSGNFTANSNVLVGAGAGNDLFVGEFQAGGFGIDMEAGNDLLFLSEVDQSDPARQASINLGAGNDKATIGLDSASLASFLSVTGSSGTDKFFLAPGATLAEGLLISDVESTAPYIVVSDPAAMKPFKSSLKRFEAFVDAISMLP
;
A
#
# COMPACT_ATOMS: atom_id res chain seq x y z
N MET A 1 -1.45 51.87 -65.72
CA MET A 1 -1.61 50.51 -66.30
C MET A 1 -2.02 49.53 -65.20
N LYS A 2 -2.64 48.39 -65.55
CA LYS A 2 -2.81 47.13 -64.77
C LYS A 2 -3.16 47.15 -63.25
N ARG A 3 -4.36 46.65 -62.92
CA ARG A 3 -4.71 45.77 -61.75
C ARG A 3 -4.17 44.32 -61.99
N PRO A 4 -4.34 43.27 -61.13
CA PRO A 4 -5.02 43.10 -59.82
C PRO A 4 -4.05 43.09 -58.58
N VAL A 5 -4.06 42.30 -57.47
CA VAL A 5 -4.66 40.99 -57.02
C VAL A 5 -4.90 40.93 -55.48
N ARG A 6 -5.52 39.83 -55.01
CA ARG A 6 -5.81 39.35 -53.62
C ARG A 6 -4.53 38.91 -52.86
N ARG A 7 -4.50 38.68 -51.53
CA ARG A 7 -5.31 37.79 -50.63
C ARG A 7 -5.28 38.33 -49.18
N SER A 8 -6.40 38.61 -48.50
CA SER A 8 -7.45 37.74 -47.90
C SER A 8 -7.20 37.40 -46.42
N SER A 9 -8.04 37.96 -45.54
CA SER A 9 -8.13 37.69 -44.11
C SER A 9 -8.41 36.23 -43.78
N HIS A 10 -7.94 35.75 -42.61
CA HIS A 10 -8.50 34.63 -41.85
C HIS A 10 -8.28 34.86 -40.34
N SER A 11 -9.09 35.74 -39.74
CA SER A 11 -9.42 35.62 -38.31
C SER A 11 -10.40 34.46 -38.18
N GLN A 12 -9.90 33.24 -38.05
CA GLN A 12 -10.72 32.03 -38.16
C GLN A 12 -11.48 31.73 -36.86
N ALA A 13 -12.46 32.60 -36.56
CA ALA A 13 -13.48 32.32 -35.55
C ALA A 13 -14.21 31.02 -35.93
N CYS A 14 -14.06 29.99 -35.09
CA CYS A 14 -14.67 28.70 -35.34
C CYS A 14 -16.17 28.79 -35.02
N ASN A 15 -16.98 29.05 -36.05
CA ASN A 15 -18.43 29.11 -35.96
C ASN A 15 -19.06 28.11 -36.95
N LEU A 16 -19.98 27.30 -36.43
CA LEU A 16 -20.99 26.52 -37.18
C LEU A 16 -20.46 25.34 -38.04
N SER A 17 -20.08 24.24 -37.37
CA SER A 17 -20.16 22.87 -37.91
C SER A 17 -20.65 21.91 -36.81
N PRO A 18 -21.80 21.22 -36.97
CA PRO A 18 -22.46 20.46 -35.89
C PRO A 18 -21.84 19.06 -35.66
N ALA A 19 -20.53 19.01 -35.48
CA ALA A 19 -19.79 17.78 -35.16
C ALA A 19 -18.59 18.03 -34.22
N CYS A 20 -18.24 19.29 -33.93
CA CYS A 20 -17.32 19.61 -32.84
C CYS A 20 -18.11 19.67 -31.53
N ILE A 21 -18.38 18.50 -30.95
CA ILE A 21 -18.70 18.44 -29.53
C ILE A 21 -17.42 18.86 -28.81
N ARG A 22 -17.40 20.09 -28.32
CA ARG A 22 -16.40 20.46 -27.32
C ARG A 22 -16.69 19.58 -26.12
N LEU A 23 -15.72 18.74 -25.74
CA LEU A 23 -15.69 18.20 -24.39
C LEU A 23 -15.56 19.43 -23.49
N GLU A 24 -16.69 19.82 -22.92
CA GLU A 24 -16.70 20.74 -21.80
C GLU A 24 -16.15 19.94 -20.62
N ASP A 25 -14.97 20.33 -20.13
CA ASP A 25 -14.41 19.76 -18.93
C ASP A 25 -15.48 19.83 -17.85
N ARG A 26 -15.94 18.67 -17.38
CA ARG A 26 -16.89 18.57 -16.27
C ARG A 26 -16.14 18.91 -15.00
N GLN A 27 -15.84 20.20 -14.84
CA GLN A 27 -15.23 20.76 -13.65
C GLN A 27 -16.12 20.40 -12.48
N LEU A 28 -15.62 19.51 -11.63
CA LEU A 28 -16.38 18.94 -10.53
C LEU A 28 -16.70 20.04 -9.52
N LEU A 29 -17.88 19.93 -8.92
CA LEU A 29 -18.40 20.91 -7.97
C LEU A 29 -17.77 20.64 -6.60
N SER A 30 -16.62 21.27 -6.33
CA SER A 30 -15.80 21.17 -5.10
C SER A 30 -16.52 20.53 -3.90
N GLY A 31 -16.00 19.38 -3.47
CA GLY A 31 -16.68 18.46 -2.57
C GLY A 31 -17.67 17.54 -3.30
N ASN A 32 -17.35 17.10 -4.52
CA ASN A 32 -18.14 16.16 -5.30
C ASN A 32 -17.31 15.03 -5.92
N VAL A 33 -17.71 13.83 -5.58
CA VAL A 33 -17.24 12.57 -6.18
C VAL A 33 -18.19 12.14 -7.31
N VAL A 34 -17.63 11.68 -8.41
CA VAL A 34 -18.33 10.94 -9.47
C VAL A 34 -18.26 9.46 -9.16
N VAL A 35 -19.41 8.78 -9.17
CA VAL A 35 -19.50 7.34 -8.95
C VAL A 35 -20.21 6.69 -10.12
N ALA A 36 -19.60 5.67 -10.72
CA ALA A 36 -20.16 4.91 -11.82
C ALA A 36 -20.01 3.41 -11.56
N PHE A 37 -21.01 2.63 -11.95
CA PHE A 37 -20.95 1.17 -11.96
C PHE A 37 -21.45 0.68 -13.32
N ASP A 38 -20.66 -0.14 -14.01
CA ASP A 38 -20.98 -0.59 -15.38
C ASP A 38 -21.69 -1.97 -15.45
N GLY A 39 -21.93 -2.59 -14.29
CA GLY A 39 -22.40 -3.96 -14.15
C GLY A 39 -21.32 -4.94 -13.70
N THR A 40 -20.05 -4.55 -13.78
CA THR A 40 -18.86 -5.32 -13.36
C THR A 40 -18.07 -4.53 -12.33
N ASN A 41 -17.59 -3.33 -12.71
CA ASN A 41 -16.62 -2.55 -11.96
C ASN A 41 -17.26 -1.29 -11.37
N LEU A 42 -16.89 -0.95 -10.14
CA LEU A 42 -17.23 0.28 -9.44
C LEU A 42 -16.09 1.28 -9.58
N VAL A 43 -16.35 2.43 -10.22
CA VAL A 43 -15.38 3.51 -10.41
C VAL A 43 -15.80 4.73 -9.59
N ILE A 44 -14.88 5.22 -8.77
CA ILE A 44 -15.05 6.37 -7.87
C ILE A 44 -13.96 7.39 -8.21
N THR A 45 -14.36 8.61 -8.56
CA THR A 45 -13.43 9.69 -8.93
C THR A 45 -13.76 10.96 -8.16
N GLY A 46 -12.87 11.39 -7.28
CA GLY A 46 -13.00 12.63 -6.51
C GLY A 46 -12.72 13.89 -7.32
N ASP A 47 -12.70 15.03 -6.63
CA ASP A 47 -12.25 16.33 -7.15
C ASP A 47 -11.03 16.86 -6.38
N SER A 48 -10.53 18.05 -6.73
CA SER A 48 -9.34 18.62 -6.06
C SER A 48 -9.66 19.32 -4.73
N SER A 49 -10.53 18.72 -3.92
CA SER A 49 -10.93 19.16 -2.58
C SER A 49 -11.13 17.93 -1.69
N ALA A 50 -11.05 18.09 -0.36
CA ALA A 50 -11.35 17.01 0.58
C ALA A 50 -12.68 16.27 0.26
N ASN A 51 -12.60 14.97 -0.01
CA ASN A 51 -13.67 14.09 -0.45
C ASN A 51 -13.73 12.89 0.50
N GLN A 52 -14.89 12.65 1.13
CA GLN A 52 -15.09 11.58 2.10
C GLN A 52 -16.16 10.59 1.58
N VAL A 53 -15.80 9.32 1.44
CA VAL A 53 -16.61 8.30 0.75
C VAL A 53 -16.57 6.97 1.51
N GLN A 54 -17.73 6.33 1.62
CA GLN A 54 -17.87 4.98 2.18
C GLN A 54 -18.55 4.05 1.16
N VAL A 55 -17.94 2.90 0.88
CA VAL A 55 -18.54 1.76 0.18
C VAL A 55 -18.86 0.71 1.22
N PHE A 56 -20.14 0.40 1.44
CA PHE A 56 -20.53 -0.54 2.50
C PHE A 56 -21.79 -1.31 2.14
N TYR A 57 -22.01 -2.42 2.85
CA TYR A 57 -23.22 -3.23 2.72
C TYR A 57 -24.22 -2.83 3.82
N ASP A 58 -25.41 -2.37 3.42
CA ASP A 58 -26.41 -1.85 4.38
C ASP A 58 -27.31 -2.93 5.03
N GLY A 59 -27.07 -4.21 4.69
CA GLY A 59 -27.92 -5.34 5.04
C GLY A 59 -28.88 -5.77 3.92
N ALA A 60 -28.94 -5.04 2.80
CA ALA A 60 -29.67 -5.40 1.59
C ALA A 60 -28.83 -5.18 0.31
N ASP A 61 -28.19 -4.02 0.19
CA ASP A 61 -27.48 -3.54 -1.00
C ASP A 61 -26.04 -3.12 -0.66
N VAL A 62 -25.10 -3.21 -1.62
CA VAL A 62 -23.81 -2.48 -1.56
C VAL A 62 -24.04 -1.07 -2.06
N ILE A 63 -23.79 -0.08 -1.20
CA ILE A 63 -24.04 1.33 -1.48
C ILE A 63 -22.78 2.18 -1.28
N VAL A 64 -22.67 3.24 -2.09
CA VAL A 64 -21.63 4.26 -2.01
C VAL A 64 -22.25 5.54 -1.47
N ARG A 65 -21.73 6.01 -0.34
CA ARG A 65 -22.19 7.19 0.38
C ARG A 65 -21.11 8.27 0.41
N GLY A 66 -21.50 9.51 0.20
CA GLY A 66 -20.69 10.69 0.52
C GLY A 66 -20.87 11.06 1.99
N LEU A 67 -19.77 11.31 2.70
CA LEU A 67 -19.75 11.71 4.10
C LEU A 67 -19.52 13.23 4.24
N GLU A 68 -19.98 13.79 5.35
CA GLU A 68 -20.02 15.24 5.63
C GLU A 68 -20.67 16.05 4.49
N ASP A 69 -19.94 16.96 3.83
CA ASP A 69 -20.44 17.78 2.70
C ASP A 69 -20.21 17.15 1.31
N THR A 70 -19.59 15.95 1.26
CA THR A 70 -19.21 15.23 0.03
C THR A 70 -20.44 14.76 -0.72
N LYS A 71 -20.55 15.14 -1.99
CA LYS A 71 -21.67 14.76 -2.86
C LYS A 71 -21.32 13.58 -3.75
N ILE A 72 -22.29 12.72 -3.99
CA ILE A 72 -22.23 11.65 -4.96
C ILE A 72 -23.00 12.09 -6.20
N ASN A 73 -22.32 12.17 -7.35
CA ASN A 73 -22.92 12.53 -8.65
C ASN A 73 -23.76 13.83 -8.64
N GLY A 74 -23.37 14.81 -7.83
CA GLY A 74 -24.00 16.12 -7.69
C GLY A 74 -25.06 16.23 -6.59
N GLY A 75 -25.31 15.16 -5.82
CA GLY A 75 -26.34 15.14 -4.77
C GLY A 75 -25.93 14.42 -3.49
N ASN A 76 -26.84 14.46 -2.50
CA ASN A 76 -26.66 13.89 -1.16
C ASN A 76 -27.41 12.55 -1.01
N ALA A 77 -27.58 11.80 -2.11
CA ALA A 77 -28.25 10.51 -2.11
C ALA A 77 -27.22 9.40 -2.32
N ASP A 78 -27.38 8.29 -1.60
CA ASP A 78 -26.52 7.11 -1.75
C ASP A 78 -26.66 6.53 -3.16
N PHE A 79 -25.54 6.05 -3.72
CA PHE A 79 -25.51 5.35 -5.00
C PHE A 79 -25.49 3.83 -4.76
N VAL A 80 -26.53 3.12 -5.20
CA VAL A 80 -26.57 1.66 -5.12
C VAL A 80 -25.65 1.08 -6.20
N ALA A 81 -24.54 0.47 -5.77
CA ALA A 81 -23.58 -0.18 -6.67
C ALA A 81 -24.00 -1.61 -7.00
N ALA A 82 -24.46 -2.39 -6.01
CA ALA A 82 -25.05 -3.71 -6.25
C ALA A 82 -26.29 -3.91 -5.35
N ALA A 83 -27.38 -4.41 -5.93
CA ALA A 83 -28.66 -4.55 -5.23
C ALA A 83 -28.95 -6.02 -4.84
N ALA A 84 -29.59 -6.22 -3.69
CA ALA A 84 -29.93 -7.50 -3.08
C ALA A 84 -28.72 -8.44 -2.87
N THR A 85 -27.55 -7.88 -2.59
CA THR A 85 -26.27 -8.59 -2.38
C THR A 85 -25.28 -7.72 -1.61
N ASN A 86 -24.30 -8.34 -0.96
CA ASN A 86 -23.09 -7.70 -0.42
C ASN A 86 -21.90 -7.77 -1.41
N THR A 87 -22.10 -8.31 -2.61
CA THR A 87 -21.02 -8.66 -3.56
C THR A 87 -20.96 -7.72 -4.76
N LEU A 88 -19.81 -7.09 -4.98
CA LEU A 88 -19.42 -6.41 -6.23
C LEU A 88 -18.73 -7.43 -7.17
N PRO A 89 -19.22 -7.61 -8.42
CA PRO A 89 -18.81 -8.69 -9.33
C PRO A 89 -17.55 -8.42 -10.16
N GLY A 90 -16.72 -7.46 -9.74
CA GLY A 90 -15.53 -6.98 -10.44
C GLY A 90 -14.70 -6.10 -9.51
N ASP A 91 -14.02 -5.10 -10.06
CA ASP A 91 -13.08 -4.25 -9.32
C ASP A 91 -13.77 -3.07 -8.62
N VAL A 92 -13.14 -2.57 -7.55
CA VAL A 92 -13.37 -1.23 -7.00
C VAL A 92 -12.15 -0.37 -7.32
N LEU A 93 -12.35 0.65 -8.16
CA LEU A 93 -11.30 1.55 -8.65
C LEU A 93 -11.56 2.97 -8.14
N VAL A 94 -10.66 3.49 -7.32
CA VAL A 94 -10.81 4.78 -6.61
C VAL A 94 -9.63 5.69 -6.92
N ASN A 95 -9.92 6.93 -7.29
CA ASN A 95 -8.94 8.01 -7.43
C ASN A 95 -9.57 9.30 -6.87
N LEU A 96 -9.12 9.80 -5.72
CA LEU A 96 -9.69 11.01 -5.10
C LEU A 96 -8.93 12.29 -5.49
N GLN A 97 -7.84 12.16 -6.25
CA GLN A 97 -7.02 13.20 -6.88
C GLN A 97 -6.18 14.04 -5.93
N LYS A 98 -6.80 14.88 -5.09
CA LYS A 98 -6.15 15.86 -4.21
C LYS A 98 -7.11 16.35 -3.15
N GLY A 99 -6.77 16.21 -1.87
CA GLY A 99 -7.60 16.73 -0.81
C GLY A 99 -6.99 16.56 0.57
N ASN A 100 -7.85 16.23 1.52
CA ASN A 100 -7.51 15.54 2.76
C ASN A 100 -8.61 14.47 2.83
N ASP A 101 -8.39 13.40 2.08
CA ASP A 101 -9.44 12.52 1.57
C ASP A 101 -9.65 11.32 2.49
N LEU A 102 -10.84 10.73 2.43
CA LEU A 102 -11.26 9.69 3.37
C LEU A 102 -12.04 8.59 2.65
N PHE A 103 -11.42 7.43 2.45
CA PHE A 103 -12.06 6.29 1.81
C PHE A 103 -12.30 5.15 2.82
N TYR A 104 -13.50 4.59 2.82
CA TYR A 104 -13.87 3.38 3.57
C TYR A 104 -14.43 2.29 2.65
N VAL A 105 -13.99 1.05 2.87
CA VAL A 105 -14.75 -0.17 2.57
C VAL A 105 -15.11 -0.84 3.89
N SER A 106 -16.39 -1.19 4.13
CA SER A 106 -16.84 -1.72 5.43
C SER A 106 -18.04 -2.67 5.37
N ASP A 107 -18.37 -3.25 6.54
CA ASP A 107 -19.63 -3.94 6.84
C ASP A 107 -19.92 -5.24 6.05
N GLY A 108 -18.88 -6.00 5.68
CA GLY A 108 -19.07 -7.30 5.01
C GLY A 108 -19.18 -7.23 3.49
N VAL A 109 -18.66 -6.17 2.86
CA VAL A 109 -18.56 -6.07 1.40
C VAL A 109 -17.60 -7.14 0.84
N VAL A 110 -18.07 -7.83 -0.20
CA VAL A 110 -17.27 -8.76 -1.00
C VAL A 110 -16.98 -8.11 -2.34
N VAL A 111 -15.72 -8.10 -2.77
CA VAL A 111 -15.28 -7.63 -4.09
C VAL A 111 -14.67 -8.83 -4.79
N THR A 112 -15.20 -9.27 -5.93
CA THR A 112 -14.66 -10.48 -6.59
C THR A 112 -13.43 -10.23 -7.46
N GLY A 113 -13.23 -8.97 -7.88
CA GLY A 113 -11.99 -8.49 -8.48
C GLY A 113 -11.08 -7.83 -7.44
N ASP A 114 -10.38 -6.79 -7.87
CA ASP A 114 -9.39 -6.05 -7.07
C ASP A 114 -10.02 -4.83 -6.36
N VAL A 115 -9.36 -4.33 -5.30
CA VAL A 115 -9.63 -3.01 -4.71
C VAL A 115 -8.40 -2.13 -4.90
N ARG A 116 -8.48 -1.15 -5.81
CA ARG A 116 -7.41 -0.18 -6.07
C ARG A 116 -7.81 1.20 -5.58
N VAL A 117 -7.03 1.76 -4.65
CA VAL A 117 -7.24 3.07 -4.05
C VAL A 117 -6.02 3.94 -4.26
N GLN A 118 -6.12 4.88 -5.19
CA GLN A 118 -5.25 6.04 -5.21
C GLN A 118 -5.96 7.14 -4.39
N PRO A 119 -5.45 7.53 -3.20
CA PRO A 119 -6.03 8.62 -2.43
C PRO A 119 -5.85 9.93 -3.21
N GLY A 120 -4.67 10.56 -3.19
CA GLY A 120 -4.40 11.62 -4.13
C GLY A 120 -3.10 12.39 -3.93
N ALA A 121 -3.24 13.50 -3.21
CA ALA A 121 -2.13 14.30 -2.72
C ALA A 121 -2.65 15.22 -1.61
N GLY A 122 -2.19 15.03 -0.38
CA GLY A 122 -2.87 15.61 0.79
C GLY A 122 -2.60 14.90 2.11
N HIS A 123 -3.49 15.09 3.10
CA HIS A 123 -3.47 14.25 4.31
C HIS A 123 -4.64 13.29 4.25
N ASP A 124 -4.40 12.12 3.67
CA ASP A 124 -5.43 11.21 3.23
C ASP A 124 -5.53 9.99 4.16
N LYS A 125 -6.69 9.33 4.13
CA LYS A 125 -6.98 8.16 4.95
C LYS A 125 -7.77 7.10 4.19
N THR A 126 -7.20 5.91 4.11
CA THR A 126 -7.86 4.74 3.51
C THR A 126 -8.11 3.68 4.57
N VAL A 127 -9.34 3.17 4.65
CA VAL A 127 -9.75 2.11 5.57
C VAL A 127 -10.46 0.99 4.80
N ILE A 128 -10.03 -0.25 4.99
CA ILE A 128 -10.72 -1.45 4.51
C ILE A 128 -10.94 -2.35 5.71
N THR A 129 -12.19 -2.49 6.16
CA THR A 129 -12.57 -3.28 7.34
C THR A 129 -13.62 -4.32 6.98
N ASP A 130 -13.54 -5.51 7.60
CA ASP A 130 -14.54 -6.56 7.47
C ASP A 130 -14.85 -6.96 6.02
N ALA A 131 -13.83 -6.96 5.15
CA ALA A 131 -13.98 -7.11 3.71
C ALA A 131 -13.41 -8.43 3.18
N THR A 132 -13.94 -8.90 2.05
CA THR A 132 -13.38 -10.04 1.30
C THR A 132 -13.11 -9.61 -0.13
N VAL A 133 -11.84 -9.48 -0.49
CA VAL A 133 -11.38 -9.17 -1.84
C VAL A 133 -10.90 -10.45 -2.51
N GLY A 134 -11.37 -10.71 -3.73
CA GLY A 134 -11.02 -11.90 -4.50
C GLY A 134 -9.67 -11.78 -5.19
N GLY A 135 -9.39 -10.59 -5.73
CA GLY A 135 -8.08 -10.18 -6.22
C GLY A 135 -7.27 -9.44 -5.16
N ASP A 136 -6.47 -8.47 -5.60
CA ASP A 136 -5.54 -7.73 -4.74
C ASP A 136 -6.20 -6.49 -4.08
N ILE A 137 -5.73 -6.15 -2.89
CA ILE A 137 -5.86 -4.80 -2.34
C ILE A 137 -4.59 -4.04 -2.72
N VAL A 138 -4.75 -2.88 -3.37
CA VAL A 138 -3.64 -1.99 -3.74
C VAL A 138 -3.98 -0.57 -3.31
N ILE A 139 -3.16 0.02 -2.44
CA ILE A 139 -3.32 1.38 -1.92
C ILE A 139 -2.05 2.17 -2.30
N GLY A 140 -2.23 3.35 -2.91
CA GLY A 140 -1.16 4.25 -3.34
C GLY A 140 -0.43 3.85 -4.63
N MET A 141 -0.44 2.57 -5.04
CA MET A 141 0.23 2.11 -6.27
C MET A 141 -0.75 1.80 -7.43
N PRO A 142 -0.32 1.97 -8.70
CA PRO A 142 0.80 2.79 -9.18
C PRO A 142 0.42 4.30 -9.18
N PHE A 143 1.20 5.14 -9.90
CA PHE A 143 1.04 6.59 -10.13
C PHE A 143 1.63 7.56 -9.08
N ASP A 144 2.89 7.97 -9.31
CA ASP A 144 3.50 9.27 -8.92
C ASP A 144 3.39 9.76 -7.45
N ILE A 145 3.27 8.85 -6.47
CA ILE A 145 3.38 9.13 -5.02
C ILE A 145 4.68 9.85 -4.59
N ALA A 146 5.69 9.93 -5.47
CA ALA A 146 6.96 10.61 -5.20
C ALA A 146 6.85 12.15 -5.08
N ASP A 147 5.71 12.74 -5.46
CA ASP A 147 5.40 14.18 -5.37
C ASP A 147 4.29 14.49 -4.34
N ASP A 148 3.87 13.51 -3.52
CA ASP A 148 2.95 13.71 -2.40
C ASP A 148 3.71 13.78 -1.06
N PRO A 149 3.71 14.93 -0.36
CA PRO A 149 4.32 15.10 0.98
C PRO A 149 3.28 14.91 2.10
N GLY A 150 2.30 14.02 1.88
CA GLY A 150 1.18 13.77 2.76
C GLY A 150 1.58 13.07 4.05
N ASN A 151 0.90 13.37 5.16
CA ASN A 151 0.95 12.48 6.34
C ASN A 151 -0.30 11.62 6.32
N ASP A 152 -0.16 10.37 5.91
CA ASP A 152 -1.27 9.49 5.55
C ASP A 152 -1.60 8.44 6.61
N SER A 153 -2.82 7.91 6.55
CA SER A 153 -3.27 6.82 7.42
C SER A 153 -3.96 5.71 6.65
N VAL A 154 -3.32 4.53 6.60
CA VAL A 154 -3.90 3.33 6.01
C VAL A 154 -4.28 2.36 7.12
N ALA A 155 -5.51 1.82 7.07
CA ALA A 155 -5.96 0.77 7.97
C ALA A 155 -6.60 -0.38 7.18
N VAL A 156 -6.08 -1.59 7.35
CA VAL A 156 -6.70 -2.82 6.85
C VAL A 156 -7.01 -3.71 8.05
N ASP A 157 -8.29 -4.00 8.29
CA ASP A 157 -8.74 -4.76 9.46
C ASP A 157 -9.69 -5.90 9.05
N ASN A 158 -9.60 -7.06 9.73
CA ASN A 158 -10.47 -8.23 9.55
C ASN A 158 -10.77 -8.56 8.06
N THR A 159 -9.74 -8.58 7.22
CA THR A 159 -9.88 -8.55 5.75
C THR A 159 -9.01 -9.62 5.07
N THR A 160 -9.56 -10.24 4.02
CA THR A 160 -8.85 -11.22 3.19
C THR A 160 -8.68 -10.74 1.75
N ALA A 161 -7.53 -10.99 1.13
CA ALA A 161 -7.24 -10.65 -0.27
C ALA A 161 -6.34 -11.71 -0.93
N THR A 162 -6.10 -11.60 -2.25
CA THR A 162 -5.00 -12.32 -2.92
C THR A 162 -3.66 -11.77 -2.40
N SER A 163 -3.30 -10.53 -2.73
CA SER A 163 -2.23 -9.76 -2.08
C SER A 163 -2.76 -8.50 -1.41
N VAL A 164 -2.01 -7.95 -0.46
CA VAL A 164 -2.25 -6.62 0.11
C VAL A 164 -1.01 -5.77 -0.08
N ILE A 165 -1.12 -4.73 -0.90
CA ILE A 165 -0.04 -3.82 -1.30
C ILE A 165 -0.40 -2.42 -0.81
N VAL A 166 0.44 -1.84 0.02
CA VAL A 166 0.28 -0.48 0.57
C VAL A 166 1.55 0.31 0.26
N ALA A 167 1.39 1.45 -0.41
CA ALA A 167 2.41 2.49 -0.44
C ALA A 167 1.79 3.82 0.02
N THR A 168 2.50 4.60 0.84
CA THR A 168 1.99 5.90 1.34
C THR A 168 2.73 7.09 0.71
N GLY A 169 4.05 7.06 0.60
CA GLY A 169 4.81 7.93 -0.32
C GLY A 169 5.95 8.72 0.34
N ALA A 170 5.66 9.92 0.82
CA ALA A 170 6.60 10.75 1.57
C ALA A 170 5.83 11.57 2.61
N GLY A 171 6.18 11.44 3.89
CA GLY A 171 5.20 11.81 4.91
C GLY A 171 5.65 11.66 6.36
N HIS A 172 4.67 11.38 7.21
CA HIS A 172 4.83 10.81 8.55
C HIS A 172 3.64 9.87 8.75
N ASP A 173 3.76 8.71 8.11
CA ASP A 173 2.64 7.89 7.71
C ASP A 173 2.37 6.77 8.70
N VAL A 174 1.12 6.30 8.76
CA VAL A 174 0.72 5.27 9.71
C VAL A 174 -0.09 4.18 9.03
N VAL A 175 0.50 2.99 8.93
CA VAL A 175 -0.11 1.79 8.36
C VAL A 175 -0.49 0.83 9.48
N PHE A 176 -1.80 0.59 9.64
CA PHE A 176 -2.35 -0.40 10.56
C PHE A 176 -2.87 -1.62 9.80
N MET A 177 -2.45 -2.83 10.18
CA MET A 177 -2.89 -4.09 9.55
C MET A 177 -3.28 -5.12 10.61
N THR A 178 -4.57 -5.28 10.91
CA THR A 178 -5.05 -6.18 11.97
C THR A 178 -5.89 -7.33 11.39
N SER A 179 -5.64 -8.57 11.82
CA SER A 179 -6.34 -9.76 11.33
C SER A 179 -6.40 -9.87 9.78
N VAL A 180 -5.35 -9.43 9.09
CA VAL A 180 -5.29 -9.42 7.62
C VAL A 180 -4.70 -10.74 7.11
N ALA A 181 -5.34 -11.36 6.11
CA ALA A 181 -4.83 -12.58 5.49
C ALA A 181 -4.74 -12.45 3.96
N ALA A 182 -3.51 -12.36 3.45
CA ALA A 182 -3.20 -12.44 2.03
C ALA A 182 -2.99 -13.90 1.60
N SER A 183 -3.65 -14.31 0.52
CA SER A 183 -3.47 -15.64 -0.07
C SER A 183 -2.11 -15.81 -0.75
N GLU A 184 -1.47 -14.70 -1.13
CA GLU A 184 -0.09 -14.60 -1.64
C GLU A 184 0.74 -13.63 -0.77
N ASP A 185 0.90 -12.36 -1.14
CA ASP A 185 1.88 -11.44 -0.53
C ASP A 185 1.27 -10.30 0.30
N VAL A 186 1.97 -9.87 1.36
CA VAL A 186 1.75 -8.57 2.03
C VAL A 186 2.96 -7.69 1.76
N ILE A 187 2.73 -6.48 1.24
CA ILE A 187 3.77 -5.55 0.81
C ILE A 187 3.45 -4.17 1.36
N VAL A 188 4.36 -3.57 2.13
CA VAL A 188 4.24 -2.23 2.69
C VAL A 188 5.48 -1.40 2.33
N LEU A 189 5.27 -0.23 1.73
CA LEU A 189 6.30 0.71 1.30
C LEU A 189 5.95 2.10 1.84
N MET A 190 6.46 2.47 3.01
CA MET A 190 6.05 3.73 3.66
C MET A 190 6.68 4.94 2.93
N GLY A 191 8.02 4.96 2.84
CA GLY A 191 8.75 5.81 1.92
C GLY A 191 9.57 6.88 2.64
N ALA A 192 9.38 8.15 2.30
CA ALA A 192 10.26 9.22 2.79
C ALA A 192 9.66 9.98 3.99
N GLY A 193 9.72 9.39 5.19
CA GLY A 193 9.09 9.98 6.37
C GLY A 193 9.72 9.66 7.74
N ASN A 194 8.88 9.55 8.75
CA ASN A 194 9.20 8.97 10.07
C ASN A 194 7.94 8.16 10.39
N ASP A 195 7.90 6.95 9.89
CA ASP A 195 6.66 6.26 9.57
C ASP A 195 6.42 5.07 10.51
N ALA A 196 5.17 4.62 10.59
CA ALA A 196 4.73 3.66 11.59
C ALA A 196 3.86 2.54 11.00
N LEU A 197 4.46 1.35 10.83
CA LEU A 197 3.74 0.11 10.57
C LEU A 197 3.40 -0.59 11.89
N SER A 198 2.14 -0.94 12.12
CA SER A 198 1.77 -1.80 13.24
C SER A 198 0.62 -2.75 12.91
N GLY A 199 0.69 -4.00 13.40
CA GLY A 199 -0.34 -4.97 13.06
C GLY A 199 -0.09 -6.42 13.43
N ASN A 200 -1.09 -7.24 13.12
CA ASN A 200 -0.97 -8.68 12.96
C ASN A 200 -1.58 -9.17 11.64
N PHE A 201 -0.77 -9.87 10.84
CA PHE A 201 -1.14 -10.26 9.47
C PHE A 201 -0.45 -11.56 9.01
N THR A 202 -1.03 -12.17 7.98
CA THR A 202 -0.55 -13.44 7.39
C THR A 202 -0.42 -13.32 5.87
N ALA A 203 0.67 -13.85 5.31
CA ALA A 203 0.91 -13.95 3.88
C ALA A 203 1.44 -15.35 3.52
N ASN A 204 0.71 -16.15 2.74
CA ASN A 204 1.19 -17.51 2.40
C ASN A 204 2.48 -17.50 1.57
N SER A 205 2.76 -16.42 0.83
CA SER A 205 3.99 -16.25 0.07
C SER A 205 5.03 -15.44 0.84
N ASN A 206 4.92 -14.11 0.90
CA ASN A 206 5.95 -13.27 1.49
C ASN A 206 5.38 -12.06 2.25
N VAL A 207 6.08 -11.64 3.30
CA VAL A 207 5.95 -10.29 3.88
C VAL A 207 7.13 -9.45 3.41
N LEU A 208 6.84 -8.32 2.77
CA LEU A 208 7.85 -7.38 2.27
C LEU A 208 7.56 -5.99 2.87
N VAL A 209 8.52 -5.45 3.62
CA VAL A 209 8.41 -4.11 4.22
C VAL A 209 9.62 -3.29 3.84
N GLY A 210 9.39 -2.17 3.16
CA GLY A 210 10.33 -1.05 3.07
C GLY A 210 9.83 0.08 3.96
N ALA A 211 10.60 0.45 4.97
CA ALA A 211 10.28 1.61 5.81
C ALA A 211 10.66 2.88 5.05
N GLY A 212 11.96 3.17 4.92
CA GLY A 212 12.49 4.10 3.94
C GLY A 212 13.43 5.15 4.55
N ALA A 213 13.11 6.44 4.39
CA ALA A 213 14.05 7.54 4.58
C ALA A 213 13.73 8.44 5.79
N GLY A 214 13.59 7.84 6.97
CA GLY A 214 13.76 8.51 8.25
C GLY A 214 13.51 7.57 9.43
N ASN A 215 13.17 8.11 10.60
CA ASN A 215 13.28 7.38 11.88
C ASN A 215 12.02 6.54 12.14
N ASP A 216 12.03 5.31 11.66
CA ASP A 216 10.81 4.53 11.44
C ASP A 216 10.53 3.51 12.55
N LEU A 217 9.26 3.10 12.63
CA LEU A 217 8.71 2.21 13.64
C LEU A 217 7.94 1.05 12.99
N PHE A 218 8.36 -0.19 13.24
CA PHE A 218 7.56 -1.38 12.92
C PHE A 218 7.31 -2.19 14.20
N VAL A 219 6.05 -2.23 14.64
CA VAL A 219 5.60 -2.96 15.85
C VAL A 219 4.50 -3.97 15.50
N GLY A 220 4.81 -5.27 15.49
CA GLY A 220 3.78 -6.26 15.14
C GLY A 220 4.19 -7.71 15.28
N GLU A 221 3.37 -8.58 14.70
CA GLU A 221 3.55 -10.03 14.63
C GLU A 221 3.02 -10.53 13.28
N PHE A 222 3.68 -11.50 12.66
CA PHE A 222 3.21 -12.02 11.37
C PHE A 222 3.60 -13.47 11.10
N GLN A 223 2.80 -14.12 10.26
CA GLN A 223 3.13 -15.40 9.62
C GLN A 223 3.38 -15.15 8.13
N ALA A 224 4.53 -15.58 7.62
CA ALA A 224 4.90 -15.42 6.21
C ALA A 224 5.53 -16.69 5.66
N GLY A 225 5.38 -16.99 4.36
CA GLY A 225 6.20 -18.03 3.73
C GLY A 225 7.69 -17.69 3.80
N GLY A 226 8.04 -16.45 3.44
CA GLY A 226 9.34 -15.82 3.69
C GLY A 226 9.18 -14.33 3.98
N PHE A 227 10.23 -13.64 4.39
CA PHE A 227 10.14 -12.19 4.63
C PHE A 227 11.40 -11.40 4.31
N GLY A 228 11.19 -10.17 3.85
CA GLY A 228 12.20 -9.14 3.69
C GLY A 228 11.74 -7.86 4.37
N ILE A 229 12.50 -7.39 5.34
CA ILE A 229 12.31 -6.09 5.99
C ILE A 229 13.56 -5.27 5.70
N ASP A 230 13.39 -4.09 5.12
CA ASP A 230 14.43 -3.08 5.01
C ASP A 230 13.97 -1.79 5.70
N MET A 231 14.72 -1.35 6.70
CA MET A 231 14.46 -0.07 7.38
C MET A 231 15.14 1.11 6.65
N GLU A 232 16.02 0.83 5.68
CA GLU A 232 16.71 1.79 4.80
C GLU A 232 17.58 2.86 5.49
N ALA A 233 17.05 3.94 6.07
CA ALA A 233 17.87 5.10 6.47
C ALA A 233 17.30 6.03 7.58
N GLY A 234 17.29 5.58 8.84
CA GLY A 234 16.92 6.43 9.98
C GLY A 234 17.69 6.25 11.28
N ASN A 235 16.97 5.91 12.35
CA ASN A 235 17.46 5.48 13.67
C ASN A 235 16.39 4.55 14.26
N ASP A 236 16.27 3.36 13.67
CA ASP A 236 14.96 2.75 13.47
C ASP A 236 14.59 1.72 14.52
N LEU A 237 13.29 1.55 14.78
CA LEU A 237 12.79 0.65 15.83
C LEU A 237 11.90 -0.45 15.25
N LEU A 238 12.51 -1.61 15.05
CA LEU A 238 11.82 -2.86 14.72
C LEU A 238 11.55 -3.66 16.01
N PHE A 239 10.28 -3.84 16.37
CA PHE A 239 9.85 -4.71 17.45
C PHE A 239 8.83 -5.71 16.93
N LEU A 240 9.27 -6.94 16.67
CA LEU A 240 8.37 -8.03 16.32
C LEU A 240 8.16 -8.91 17.55
N SER A 241 6.92 -9.04 18.02
CA SER A 241 6.58 -9.90 19.18
C SER A 241 6.66 -11.38 18.82
N GLU A 242 6.22 -11.75 17.63
CA GLU A 242 6.22 -13.11 17.11
C GLU A 242 6.36 -13.10 15.57
N VAL A 243 7.26 -13.92 15.04
CA VAL A 243 7.42 -14.14 13.60
C VAL A 243 7.37 -15.62 13.32
N ASP A 244 6.45 -16.03 12.45
CA ASP A 244 6.39 -17.38 11.88
C ASP A 244 6.85 -17.41 10.41
N GLN A 245 7.75 -18.33 10.07
CA GLN A 245 8.19 -18.57 8.69
C GLN A 245 7.70 -19.95 8.22
N SER A 246 6.58 -19.97 7.50
CA SER A 246 5.91 -21.21 7.10
C SER A 246 6.57 -21.97 5.94
N ASP A 247 7.45 -21.33 5.15
CA ASP A 247 8.17 -21.96 4.04
C ASP A 247 9.72 -21.84 4.20
N PRO A 248 10.39 -22.85 4.78
CA PRO A 248 11.86 -22.87 4.91
C PRO A 248 12.67 -22.75 3.62
N ALA A 249 12.06 -22.92 2.44
CA ALA A 249 12.75 -22.72 1.17
C ALA A 249 12.87 -21.25 0.76
N ARG A 250 12.15 -20.34 1.43
CA ARG A 250 12.19 -18.89 1.19
C ARG A 250 13.18 -18.20 2.11
N GLN A 251 13.51 -16.97 1.77
CA GLN A 251 14.44 -16.12 2.52
C GLN A 251 13.73 -15.48 3.73
N ALA A 252 14.45 -15.41 4.85
CA ALA A 252 14.16 -14.52 5.96
C ALA A 252 15.29 -13.49 6.08
N SER A 253 15.00 -12.19 5.99
CA SER A 253 16.03 -11.16 6.10
C SER A 253 15.53 -9.83 6.65
N ILE A 254 16.40 -9.21 7.45
CA ILE A 254 16.23 -7.86 8.01
C ILE A 254 17.50 -7.06 7.64
N ASN A 255 17.33 -5.92 6.99
CA ASN A 255 18.34 -4.87 6.87
C ASN A 255 17.87 -3.68 7.71
N LEU A 256 18.76 -3.15 8.55
CA LEU A 256 18.49 -1.96 9.37
C LEU A 256 18.98 -0.68 8.68
N GLY A 257 19.95 -0.80 7.76
CA GLY A 257 20.28 0.30 6.85
C GLY A 257 21.34 1.26 7.38
N ALA A 258 20.94 2.48 7.76
CA ALA A 258 21.88 3.60 7.87
C ALA A 258 21.64 4.53 9.07
N GLY A 259 21.60 3.99 10.29
CA GLY A 259 21.32 4.78 11.48
C GLY A 259 22.04 4.39 12.76
N ASN A 260 21.26 4.13 13.80
CA ASN A 260 21.70 3.68 15.13
C ASN A 260 20.63 2.74 15.66
N ASP A 261 20.40 1.68 14.90
CA ASP A 261 19.09 1.08 14.79
C ASP A 261 18.85 0.03 15.87
N LYS A 262 17.59 -0.36 16.07
CA LYS A 262 17.23 -1.35 17.09
C LYS A 262 16.17 -2.32 16.59
N ALA A 263 16.59 -3.57 16.39
CA ALA A 263 15.71 -4.69 16.16
C ALA A 263 15.55 -5.55 17.43
N THR A 264 14.31 -5.93 17.75
CA THR A 264 13.97 -6.92 18.76
C THR A 264 12.96 -7.89 18.15
N ILE A 265 13.34 -9.16 18.00
CA ILE A 265 12.55 -10.17 17.29
C ILE A 265 12.22 -11.33 18.24
N GLY A 266 10.94 -11.54 18.51
CA GLY A 266 10.41 -12.80 19.01
C GLY A 266 10.09 -13.75 17.86
N LEU A 267 10.28 -15.03 18.12
CA LEU A 267 10.11 -16.13 17.18
C LEU A 267 9.33 -17.21 17.91
N ASP A 268 8.32 -17.82 17.29
CA ASP A 268 7.83 -19.08 17.84
C ASP A 268 8.94 -20.14 17.74
N SER A 269 8.92 -21.05 18.71
CA SER A 269 9.95 -22.04 18.99
C SER A 269 10.28 -23.03 17.85
N ALA A 270 9.46 -23.05 16.79
CA ALA A 270 9.66 -23.88 15.60
C ALA A 270 9.88 -23.09 14.29
N SER A 271 9.76 -21.75 14.31
CA SER A 271 9.40 -21.01 13.09
C SER A 271 10.52 -20.72 12.09
N LEU A 272 11.71 -20.32 12.53
CA LEU A 272 12.83 -20.05 11.63
C LEU A 272 13.48 -21.35 11.16
N ALA A 273 12.81 -22.01 10.22
CA ALA A 273 13.31 -23.19 9.54
C ALA A 273 14.24 -22.86 8.34
N SER A 274 14.42 -21.57 8.01
CA SER A 274 15.42 -21.07 7.05
C SER A 274 16.56 -20.26 7.74
N PHE A 275 17.54 -19.82 6.96
CA PHE A 275 18.58 -18.89 7.44
C PHE A 275 18.03 -17.46 7.53
N LEU A 276 17.82 -16.94 8.75
CA LEU A 276 17.59 -15.51 8.96
C LEU A 276 18.91 -14.73 8.84
N SER A 277 18.95 -13.75 7.93
CA SER A 277 20.04 -12.79 7.81
C SER A 277 19.66 -11.44 8.44
N VAL A 278 20.46 -10.92 9.35
CA VAL A 278 20.28 -9.58 9.95
C VAL A 278 21.52 -8.72 9.67
N THR A 279 21.32 -7.54 9.10
CA THR A 279 22.40 -6.61 8.72
C THR A 279 22.16 -5.24 9.34
N GLY A 280 23.10 -4.72 10.13
CA GLY A 280 23.04 -3.34 10.65
C GLY A 280 23.47 -2.30 9.62
N SER A 281 24.36 -2.72 8.70
CA SER A 281 24.89 -1.90 7.60
C SER A 281 25.76 -0.73 8.07
N SER A 282 25.24 0.45 8.43
CA SER A 282 26.12 1.59 8.76
C SER A 282 25.70 2.48 9.94
N GLY A 283 25.92 2.01 11.16
CA GLY A 283 26.08 2.92 12.30
C GLY A 283 26.46 2.28 13.63
N THR A 284 25.51 2.15 14.56
CA THR A 284 25.73 1.58 15.91
C THR A 284 24.49 0.84 16.39
N ASP A 285 24.23 -0.24 15.67
CA ASP A 285 22.93 -0.87 15.58
C ASP A 285 22.83 -2.04 16.57
N LYS A 286 21.63 -2.40 17.03
CA LYS A 286 21.43 -3.34 18.14
C LYS A 286 20.35 -4.37 17.84
N PHE A 287 20.71 -5.65 17.92
CA PHE A 287 19.80 -6.77 17.71
C PHE A 287 19.59 -7.57 19.00
N PHE A 288 18.32 -7.87 19.28
CA PHE A 288 17.88 -8.66 20.41
C PHE A 288 16.92 -9.76 19.94
N LEU A 289 17.10 -10.97 20.47
CA LEU A 289 16.07 -12.02 20.38
C LEU A 289 15.20 -11.96 21.65
N ALA A 290 13.89 -12.14 21.50
CA ALA A 290 12.99 -12.16 22.65
C ALA A 290 13.24 -13.40 23.54
N PRO A 291 13.02 -13.30 24.87
CA PRO A 291 13.22 -14.44 25.77
C PRO A 291 12.34 -15.64 25.39
N GLY A 292 12.96 -16.76 25.03
CA GLY A 292 12.27 -18.00 24.63
C GLY A 292 12.39 -18.33 23.14
N ALA A 293 12.76 -17.36 22.29
CA ALA A 293 12.99 -17.60 20.87
C ALA A 293 14.10 -18.65 20.65
N THR A 294 13.78 -19.76 19.97
CA THR A 294 14.73 -20.82 19.63
C THR A 294 14.99 -20.84 18.12
N LEU A 295 16.23 -20.57 17.75
CA LEU A 295 16.71 -20.66 16.37
C LEU A 295 16.94 -22.13 15.99
N ALA A 296 16.55 -22.52 14.78
CA ALA A 296 17.23 -23.61 14.10
C ALA A 296 18.66 -23.18 13.68
N GLU A 297 19.45 -24.10 13.14
CA GLU A 297 20.82 -23.81 12.67
C GLU A 297 20.79 -22.87 11.43
N GLY A 298 20.75 -21.53 11.64
CA GLY A 298 20.66 -20.60 10.51
C GLY A 298 20.81 -19.10 10.73
N LEU A 299 20.97 -18.58 11.95
CA LEU A 299 21.08 -17.11 12.14
C LEU A 299 22.44 -16.56 11.67
N LEU A 300 22.40 -15.60 10.75
CA LEU A 300 23.53 -14.79 10.33
C LEU A 300 23.32 -13.34 10.80
N ILE A 301 24.30 -12.77 11.52
CA ILE A 301 24.33 -11.36 11.89
C ILE A 301 25.63 -10.73 11.37
N SER A 302 25.51 -9.60 10.69
CA SER A 302 26.63 -8.73 10.29
C SER A 302 26.40 -7.28 10.68
N ASP A 303 27.44 -6.62 11.17
CA ASP A 303 27.48 -5.18 11.45
C ASP A 303 26.46 -4.70 12.51
N VAL A 304 26.23 -5.51 13.56
CA VAL A 304 25.31 -5.18 14.68
C VAL A 304 25.92 -5.51 16.06
N GLU A 305 25.70 -4.65 17.06
CA GLU A 305 25.93 -4.95 18.48
C GLU A 305 24.84 -5.92 19.02
N SER A 306 25.12 -7.22 19.04
CA SER A 306 24.30 -8.19 19.77
C SER A 306 24.77 -8.33 21.23
N THR A 307 23.81 -8.32 22.18
CA THR A 307 24.09 -8.39 23.62
C THR A 307 23.59 -9.69 24.29
N ALA A 308 23.06 -10.63 23.50
CA ALA A 308 22.63 -11.95 23.98
C ALA A 308 23.80 -12.97 23.95
N PRO A 309 23.86 -13.95 24.89
CA PRO A 309 24.95 -14.91 24.97
C PRO A 309 24.92 -16.02 23.88
N TYR A 310 24.05 -15.89 22.88
CA TYR A 310 23.85 -16.87 21.80
C TYR A 310 24.13 -16.22 20.44
N ILE A 311 25.40 -16.24 20.03
CA ILE A 311 25.83 -15.85 18.69
C ILE A 311 26.62 -17.00 18.09
N VAL A 312 26.17 -17.51 16.95
CA VAL A 312 26.94 -18.38 16.06
C VAL A 312 27.16 -17.59 14.77
N VAL A 313 28.40 -17.14 14.54
CA VAL A 313 28.76 -16.48 13.28
C VAL A 313 29.33 -17.54 12.32
N SER A 314 28.69 -17.75 11.16
CA SER A 314 29.09 -18.75 10.18
C SER A 314 29.26 -18.18 8.76
N ASP A 315 30.52 -18.00 8.38
CA ASP A 315 31.08 -17.87 7.02
C ASP A 315 30.44 -16.84 6.03
N PRO A 316 31.13 -15.71 5.74
CA PRO A 316 30.76 -14.77 4.68
C PRO A 316 30.59 -15.36 3.26
N ALA A 317 31.05 -16.59 3.00
CA ALA A 317 30.84 -17.27 1.72
C ALA A 317 29.34 -17.49 1.37
N ALA A 318 28.45 -17.47 2.38
CA ALA A 318 27.01 -17.63 2.21
C ALA A 318 26.32 -16.49 1.44
N MET A 319 26.89 -15.28 1.38
CA MET A 319 26.18 -14.07 0.87
C MET A 319 25.92 -14.02 -0.65
N LYS A 320 26.26 -15.05 -1.44
CA LYS A 320 26.08 -15.03 -2.90
C LYS A 320 24.62 -14.98 -3.42
N PRO A 321 23.62 -15.62 -2.78
CA PRO A 321 22.22 -15.51 -3.20
C PRO A 321 21.62 -14.12 -2.98
N PHE A 322 22.08 -13.38 -1.97
CA PHE A 322 21.53 -12.09 -1.52
C PHE A 322 21.35 -11.08 -2.66
N LYS A 323 22.38 -10.94 -3.53
CA LYS A 323 22.35 -10.05 -4.70
C LYS A 323 21.43 -10.50 -5.84
N SER A 324 20.78 -11.66 -5.72
CA SER A 324 19.77 -12.14 -6.68
C SER A 324 18.34 -12.00 -6.16
N SER A 325 18.14 -11.98 -4.83
CA SER A 325 16.86 -11.65 -4.21
C SER A 325 16.57 -10.15 -4.30
N LEU A 326 17.52 -9.29 -3.93
CA LEU A 326 17.35 -7.83 -4.03
C LEU A 326 17.01 -7.41 -5.48
N LYS A 327 17.68 -8.00 -6.47
CA LYS A 327 17.39 -7.80 -7.91
C LYS A 327 16.04 -8.33 -8.39
N ARG A 328 15.38 -9.20 -7.62
CA ARG A 328 14.00 -9.62 -7.88
C ARG A 328 13.00 -8.68 -7.22
N PHE A 329 13.32 -8.13 -6.06
CA PHE A 329 12.54 -7.06 -5.43
C PHE A 329 12.58 -5.78 -6.26
N GLU A 330 13.78 -5.29 -6.65
CA GLU A 330 13.98 -4.21 -7.64
C GLU A 330 13.10 -4.44 -8.89
N ALA A 331 13.24 -5.62 -9.52
CA ALA A 331 12.51 -5.94 -10.75
C ALA A 331 11.00 -6.20 -10.57
N PHE A 332 10.52 -6.40 -9.33
CA PHE A 332 9.11 -6.58 -9.00
C PHE A 332 8.44 -5.22 -8.73
N VAL A 333 9.13 -4.32 -8.03
CA VAL A 333 8.73 -2.91 -7.90
C VAL A 333 8.70 -2.24 -9.27
N ASP A 334 9.75 -2.44 -10.09
CA ASP A 334 9.75 -2.03 -11.51
C ASP A 334 8.54 -2.62 -12.26
N ALA A 335 8.22 -3.91 -12.07
CA ALA A 335 7.12 -4.55 -12.79
C ALA A 335 5.74 -4.01 -12.40
N ILE A 336 5.50 -3.72 -11.10
CA ILE A 336 4.27 -3.04 -10.65
C ILE A 336 4.18 -1.64 -11.27
N SER A 337 5.29 -0.89 -11.32
CA SER A 337 5.32 0.44 -11.94
C SER A 337 5.04 0.46 -13.46
N MET A 338 5.02 -0.71 -14.10
CA MET A 338 4.74 -0.88 -15.52
C MET A 338 3.34 -1.47 -15.82
N LEU A 339 2.48 -1.64 -14.80
CA LEU A 339 1.08 -2.00 -15.00
C LEU A 339 0.25 -0.75 -15.41
N PRO A 340 -0.69 -0.87 -16.38
CA PRO A 340 -1.41 0.26 -16.98
C PRO A 340 -2.69 0.67 -16.23
#